data_AF-A0A6S6PLU6-F1
#
_entry.id   AF-A0A6S6PLU6-F1
#
_cell.length_a   1.000
_cell.length_b   1.000
_cell.length_c   1.000
_cell.angle_alpha   90.00
_cell.angle_beta   90.00
_cell.angle_gamma   90.00
#
_symmetry.space_group_name_H-M   'P 1'
#
loop_
_entity.id
_entity.type
_entity.pdbx_description
1 polymer ?
#
loop_
_entity_poly.entity_id
_entity_poly.type
_entity_poly.pdbx_seq_one_letter_code
_entity_poly.pdbx_strand_id
1 'polypeptide(L)'
;MKWQYKTVIWYRNEGGKKTADEVPSVISDDGVTVIWKKTVPVPGIITIVYQKNNIEGRFFMSNEVVGNDVSFSMCVSAPNMYYRIPGSAAPEIPRDYVNPTPDEIEDVKRHLREAIPFMRDSPFRPLTNYIAGRPFNVKEISF
;
A
#
# COMPACT_ATOMS: atom_id res chain seq x y z
N MET A 1 -12.47 -8.08 9.40
CA MET A 1 -11.29 -8.76 8.85
C MET A 1 -10.22 -8.87 9.93
N LYS A 2 -9.38 -9.90 9.93
CA LYS A 2 -8.24 -9.99 10.87
C LYS A 2 -6.95 -9.71 10.11
N TRP A 3 -6.15 -8.78 10.64
CA TRP A 3 -4.87 -8.38 10.05
C TRP A 3 -3.69 -8.92 10.87
N GLN A 4 -2.62 -9.31 10.20
CA GLN A 4 -1.37 -9.76 10.82
C GLN A 4 -0.18 -9.06 10.18
N TYR A 5 0.76 -8.58 11.00
CA TYR A 5 2.04 -8.08 10.51
C TYR A 5 2.88 -9.23 9.97
N LYS A 6 3.47 -9.02 8.79
CA LYS A 6 4.42 -9.95 8.18
C LYS A 6 5.51 -9.18 7.43
N THR A 7 6.54 -9.91 7.06
CA THR A 7 7.49 -9.52 6.04
C THR A 7 7.24 -10.40 4.83
N VAL A 8 7.20 -9.83 3.62
CA VAL A 8 7.10 -10.61 2.38
C VAL A 8 8.34 -10.39 1.52
N ILE A 9 8.69 -11.38 0.71
CA ILE A 9 9.76 -11.23 -0.29
C ILE A 9 9.18 -10.49 -1.49
N TRP A 10 9.71 -9.31 -1.75
CA TRP A 10 9.34 -8.48 -2.87
C TRP A 10 10.44 -8.43 -3.91
N TYR A 11 10.09 -8.65 -5.17
CA TYR A 11 11.06 -8.60 -6.25
C TYR A 11 10.99 -7.27 -7.01
N ARG A 12 12.13 -6.59 -7.17
CA ARG A 12 12.29 -5.42 -8.05
C ARG A 12 13.21 -5.75 -9.21
N ASN A 13 12.98 -5.07 -10.33
CA ASN A 13 13.92 -5.04 -11.43
C ASN A 13 14.49 -3.63 -11.53
N GLU A 14 15.78 -3.49 -11.24
CA GLU A 14 16.54 -2.24 -11.38
C GLU A 14 17.63 -2.49 -12.43
N GLY A 15 17.52 -1.83 -13.59
CA GLY A 15 18.49 -1.99 -14.68
C GLY A 15 18.61 -3.42 -15.23
N GLY A 16 17.51 -4.18 -15.25
CA GLY A 16 17.49 -5.56 -15.74
C GLY A 16 17.99 -6.62 -14.76
N LYS A 17 18.29 -6.25 -13.51
CA LYS A 17 18.63 -7.20 -12.44
C LYS A 17 17.46 -7.35 -11.47
N LYS A 18 17.10 -8.61 -11.20
CA LYS A 18 16.10 -8.99 -10.20
C LYS A 18 16.72 -8.94 -8.80
N THR A 19 16.29 -7.98 -8.00
CA THR A 19 16.62 -7.87 -6.58
C THR A 19 15.43 -8.35 -5.75
N ALA A 20 15.72 -9.11 -4.69
CA ALA A 20 14.73 -9.59 -3.74
C ALA A 20 14.93 -8.82 -2.44
N ASP A 21 13.89 -8.11 -2.01
CA ASP A 21 13.90 -7.34 -0.78
C ASP A 21 12.85 -7.91 0.17
N GLU A 22 13.23 -8.08 1.43
CA GLU A 22 12.29 -8.28 2.51
C GLU A 22 11.58 -6.97 2.82
N VAL A 23 10.26 -6.94 2.70
CA VAL A 23 9.48 -5.71 2.85
C VAL A 23 8.39 -5.87 3.90
N PRO A 24 8.18 -4.84 4.73
CA PRO A 24 7.17 -4.89 5.77
C PRO A 24 5.77 -4.85 5.15
N SER A 25 4.84 -5.63 5.70
CA SER A 25 3.51 -5.85 5.14
C SER A 25 2.48 -6.21 6.20
N VAL A 26 1.21 -6.08 5.85
CA VAL A 26 0.09 -6.66 6.61
C VAL A 26 -0.70 -7.57 5.70
N ILE A 27 -1.10 -8.71 6.24
CA ILE A 27 -1.89 -9.70 5.52
C ILE A 27 -3.21 -9.89 6.24
N SER A 28 -4.30 -9.88 5.49
CA SER A 28 -5.63 -10.20 5.99
C SER A 28 -5.93 -11.70 5.91
N ASP A 29 -6.91 -12.15 6.69
CA ASP A 29 -7.43 -13.51 6.63
C ASP A 29 -8.18 -13.85 5.32
N ASP A 30 -8.58 -12.84 4.54
CA ASP A 30 -9.20 -13.00 3.21
C ASP A 30 -8.21 -12.93 2.03
N GLY A 31 -6.90 -12.94 2.31
CA GLY A 31 -5.86 -13.06 1.29
C GLY A 31 -5.39 -11.74 0.66
N VAL A 32 -5.67 -10.60 1.31
CA VAL A 32 -5.12 -9.29 0.94
C VAL A 32 -3.73 -9.14 1.56
N THR A 33 -2.77 -8.65 0.76
CA THR A 33 -1.47 -8.19 1.23
C THR A 33 -1.34 -6.71 0.97
N VAL A 34 -1.05 -5.93 2.00
CA VAL A 34 -0.72 -4.50 1.89
C VAL A 34 0.74 -4.32 2.27
N ILE A 35 1.53 -3.86 1.31
CA ILE A 35 2.96 -3.62 1.43
C ILE A 35 3.16 -2.11 1.46
N TRP A 36 4.05 -1.63 2.32
CA TRP A 36 4.40 -0.21 2.35
C TRP A 36 5.89 0.00 2.19
N LYS A 37 6.24 1.07 1.47
CA LYS A 37 7.62 1.48 1.24
C LYS A 37 7.73 2.98 1.37
N LYS A 38 8.84 3.43 1.99
CA LYS A 38 9.21 4.84 1.94
C LYS A 38 9.66 5.17 0.51
N THR A 39 9.02 6.13 -0.12
CA THR A 39 9.39 6.54 -1.48
C THR A 39 10.46 7.62 -1.37
N VAL A 40 11.68 7.32 -1.79
CA VAL A 40 12.70 8.32 -2.08
C VAL A 40 12.49 8.69 -3.54
N PRO A 41 11.79 9.80 -3.82
CA PRO A 41 12.49 11.08 -3.90
C PRO A 41 11.80 12.25 -3.18
N VAL A 42 10.66 12.04 -2.52
CA VAL A 42 9.90 13.11 -1.84
C VAL A 42 9.74 12.79 -0.35
N PRO A 43 10.41 13.53 0.54
CA PRO A 43 10.18 13.42 1.98
C PRO A 43 8.69 13.59 2.30
N GLY A 44 8.07 12.64 3.01
CA GLY A 44 6.66 12.73 3.41
C GLY A 44 5.68 11.89 2.57
N ILE A 45 6.13 11.24 1.49
CA ILE A 45 5.28 10.34 0.70
C ILE A 45 5.63 8.87 0.98
N ILE A 46 4.59 8.07 1.20
CA ILE A 46 4.67 6.62 1.38
C ILE A 46 3.97 5.94 0.20
N THR A 47 4.63 4.99 -0.44
CA THR A 47 4.01 4.14 -1.45
C THR A 47 3.40 2.93 -0.77
N ILE A 48 2.12 2.70 -1.05
CA ILE A 48 1.37 1.51 -0.63
C ILE A 48 1.12 0.65 -1.87
N VAL A 49 1.41 -0.64 -1.75
CA VAL A 49 1.09 -1.65 -2.75
C VAL A 49 0.04 -2.58 -2.15
N TYR A 50 -1.11 -2.65 -2.80
CA TYR A 50 -2.20 -3.55 -2.46
C TYR A 50 -2.14 -4.77 -3.37
N GLN A 51 -2.28 -5.97 -2.84
CA GLN A 51 -2.40 -7.20 -3.60
C GLN A 51 -3.56 -8.04 -3.07
N LYS A 52 -4.43 -8.51 -3.96
CA LYS A 52 -5.45 -9.53 -3.66
C LYS A 52 -5.60 -10.42 -4.88
N ASN A 53 -5.51 -11.74 -4.68
CA ASN A 53 -5.51 -12.72 -5.76
C ASN A 53 -4.41 -12.42 -6.80
N ASN A 54 -4.84 -11.96 -7.98
CA ASN A 54 -3.99 -11.62 -9.11
C ASN A 54 -4.04 -10.13 -9.43
N ILE A 55 -4.57 -9.28 -8.56
CA ILE A 55 -4.64 -7.84 -8.78
C ILE A 55 -3.65 -7.15 -7.87
N GLU A 56 -2.83 -6.28 -8.45
CA GLU A 56 -2.00 -5.35 -7.70
C GLU A 56 -2.43 -3.91 -7.99
N GLY A 57 -2.60 -3.11 -6.94
CA GLY A 57 -2.86 -1.66 -7.00
C GLY A 57 -1.75 -0.87 -6.30
N ARG A 58 -1.40 0.30 -6.85
CA ARG A 58 -0.36 1.18 -6.27
C ARG A 58 -0.91 2.54 -5.88
N PHE A 59 -0.64 2.94 -4.64
CA PHE A 59 -1.15 4.17 -4.03
C PHE A 59 -0.02 5.01 -3.44
N PHE A 60 -0.21 6.32 -3.44
CA PHE A 60 0.63 7.25 -2.72
C PHE A 60 -0.15 7.84 -1.56
N MET A 61 0.39 7.66 -0.37
CA MET A 61 -0.13 8.24 0.84
C MET A 61 0.76 9.42 1.22
N SER A 62 0.17 10.60 1.29
CA SER A 62 0.78 11.78 1.87
C SER A 62 0.15 12.07 3.23
N ASN A 63 0.93 12.67 4.12
CA ASN A 63 0.43 13.15 5.39
C ASN A 63 0.26 14.67 5.34
N GLU A 64 -0.84 15.14 5.90
CA GLU A 64 -1.08 16.54 6.20
C GLU A 64 -1.15 16.70 7.72
N VAL A 65 -0.41 17.67 8.24
CA VAL A 65 -0.36 17.97 9.67
C VAL A 65 -1.02 19.32 9.90
N VAL A 66 -2.19 19.33 10.55
CA VAL A 66 -2.93 20.55 10.89
C VAL A 66 -3.05 20.63 12.41
N GLY A 67 -2.28 21.54 13.02
CA GLY A 67 -2.20 21.63 14.48
C GLY A 67 -1.64 20.35 15.12
N ASN A 68 -2.42 19.75 16.03
CA ASN A 68 -2.08 18.48 16.68
C ASN A 68 -2.60 17.24 15.93
N ASP A 69 -3.37 17.43 14.86
CA ASP A 69 -3.97 16.34 14.11
C ASP A 69 -3.11 15.95 12.91
N VAL A 70 -3.07 14.65 12.64
CA VAL A 70 -2.41 14.09 11.46
C VAL A 70 -3.48 13.44 10.60
N SER A 71 -3.66 14.00 9.42
CA SER A 71 -4.55 13.46 8.40
C SER A 71 -3.72 12.80 7.32
N PHE A 72 -4.17 11.66 6.84
CA PHE A 72 -3.57 11.03 5.66
C PHE A 72 -4.54 11.13 4.51
N SER A 73 -4.03 11.65 3.41
CA SER A 73 -4.71 11.66 2.12
C SER A 73 -4.01 10.64 1.24
N MET A 74 -4.80 9.74 0.66
CA MET A 74 -4.27 8.77 -0.27
C MET A 74 -4.82 9.05 -1.64
N CYS A 75 -3.91 9.29 -2.58
CA CYS A 75 -4.22 9.47 -3.98
C CYS A 75 -3.64 8.32 -4.79
N VAL A 76 -4.27 8.04 -5.91
CA VAL A 76 -3.77 7.02 -6.81
C VAL A 76 -2.74 7.59 -7.77
N SER A 77 -1.79 6.72 -8.10
CA SER A 77 -0.67 6.95 -8.99
C SER A 77 -1.07 7.03 -10.48
N ALA A 78 -1.87 8.02 -10.90
CA ALA A 78 -2.17 8.30 -12.32
C ALA A 78 -2.96 7.19 -13.08
N PRO A 79 -3.56 7.42 -14.26
CA PRO A 79 -4.56 6.51 -14.83
C PRO A 79 -3.91 5.28 -15.50
N ASN A 80 -3.48 4.28 -14.71
CA ASN A 80 -2.98 2.95 -15.11
C ASN A 80 -2.60 2.14 -13.84
N MET A 81 -3.56 2.05 -12.92
CA MET A 81 -3.32 1.93 -11.47
C MET A 81 -3.30 0.50 -10.95
N TYR A 82 -3.95 -0.39 -11.70
CA TYR A 82 -4.06 -1.79 -11.37
C TYR A 82 -3.53 -2.63 -12.51
N TYR A 83 -2.88 -3.72 -12.14
CA TYR A 83 -2.42 -4.69 -13.10
C TYR A 83 -2.65 -6.11 -12.61
N ARG A 84 -2.82 -7.00 -13.58
CA ARG A 84 -2.85 -8.42 -13.27
C ARG A 84 -1.44 -8.93 -13.00
N ILE A 85 -1.21 -9.43 -11.79
CA ILE A 85 -0.04 -10.23 -11.45
C ILE A 85 -0.42 -11.71 -11.64
N PRO A 86 0.33 -12.47 -12.44
CA PRO A 86 0.16 -13.92 -12.46
C PRO A 86 0.53 -14.45 -11.07
N GLY A 87 -0.29 -15.34 -10.51
CA GLY A 87 -0.29 -15.79 -9.10
C GLY A 87 1.00 -16.44 -8.55
N SER A 88 2.15 -16.26 -9.20
CA SER A 88 3.50 -16.60 -8.71
C SER A 88 4.63 -15.84 -9.43
N ALA A 89 4.35 -14.86 -10.28
CA ALA A 89 5.33 -14.39 -11.25
C ALA A 89 6.11 -13.14 -10.81
N ALA A 90 7.41 -13.20 -11.13
CA ALA A 90 8.32 -12.06 -11.14
C ALA A 90 7.80 -10.91 -12.05
N PRO A 91 8.32 -9.68 -11.90
CA PRO A 91 7.84 -8.48 -12.60
C PRO A 91 7.92 -8.47 -14.14
N GLU A 92 8.33 -9.58 -14.78
CA GLU A 92 8.62 -9.69 -16.21
C GLU A 92 7.46 -10.20 -17.08
N ILE A 93 6.32 -10.57 -16.48
CA ILE A 93 5.11 -10.81 -17.27
C ILE A 93 4.48 -9.45 -17.59
N PRO A 94 4.10 -9.18 -18.86
CA PRO A 94 3.43 -7.94 -19.24
C PRO A 94 2.31 -7.63 -18.25
N ARG A 95 2.41 -6.48 -17.60
CA ARG A 95 1.37 -5.99 -16.71
C ARG A 95 0.21 -5.57 -17.59
N ASP A 96 -0.77 -6.43 -17.73
CA ASP A 96 -2.04 -6.06 -18.33
C ASP A 96 -2.71 -5.08 -17.37
N TYR A 97 -2.70 -3.80 -17.77
CA TYR A 97 -3.47 -2.79 -17.07
C TYR A 97 -4.92 -3.20 -17.05
N VAL A 98 -5.50 -3.15 -15.87
CA VAL A 98 -6.91 -3.45 -15.66
C VAL A 98 -7.58 -2.23 -15.08
N ASN A 99 -8.75 -1.93 -15.62
CA ASN A 99 -9.69 -1.04 -14.97
C ASN A 99 -10.48 -1.90 -13.98
N PRO A 100 -10.32 -1.71 -12.66
CA PRO A 100 -11.13 -2.43 -11.72
C PRO A 100 -12.58 -1.98 -11.85
N THR A 101 -13.47 -2.90 -11.56
CA THR A 101 -14.89 -2.64 -11.41
C THR A 101 -15.14 -1.72 -10.20
N PRO A 102 -16.30 -1.02 -10.15
CA PRO A 102 -16.68 -0.23 -8.99
C PRO A 102 -16.65 -1.03 -7.68
N ASP A 103 -17.08 -2.29 -7.71
CA ASP A 103 -17.06 -3.17 -6.53
C ASP A 103 -15.64 -3.49 -6.08
N GLU A 104 -14.71 -3.73 -7.00
CA GLU A 104 -13.28 -3.92 -6.67
C GLU A 104 -12.66 -2.65 -6.09
N ILE A 105 -13.06 -1.46 -6.57
CA ILE A 105 -12.61 -0.18 -6.00
C ILE A 105 -13.10 -0.03 -4.56
N GLU A 106 -14.37 -0.34 -4.28
CA GLU A 106 -14.92 -0.29 -2.92
C GLU A 106 -14.30 -1.37 -2.00
N ASP A 107 -13.99 -2.54 -2.54
CA ASP A 107 -13.25 -3.61 -1.83
C ASP A 107 -11.87 -3.09 -1.39
N VAL A 108 -11.12 -2.48 -2.31
CA VAL A 108 -9.81 -1.88 -2.05
C VAL A 108 -9.91 -0.75 -1.02
N LYS A 109 -10.89 0.15 -1.16
CA LYS A 109 -11.15 1.22 -0.17
C LYS A 109 -11.35 0.66 1.22
N ARG A 110 -12.19 -0.38 1.34
CA ARG A 110 -12.48 -1.02 2.63
C ARG A 110 -11.22 -1.60 3.24
N HIS A 111 -10.43 -2.35 2.47
CA HIS A 111 -9.19 -2.95 2.98
C HIS A 111 -8.16 -1.91 3.40
N LEU A 112 -7.97 -0.85 2.61
CA LEU A 112 -7.01 0.18 2.96
C LEU A 112 -7.46 0.99 4.19
N ARG A 113 -8.76 1.27 4.34
CA ARG A 113 -9.30 1.90 5.57
C ARG A 113 -9.03 1.06 6.82
N GLU A 114 -9.03 -0.26 6.72
CA GLU A 114 -8.73 -1.15 7.85
C GLU A 114 -7.22 -1.36 8.07
N ALA A 115 -6.44 -1.49 7.00
CA ALA A 115 -5.01 -1.79 7.05
C ALA A 115 -4.17 -0.60 7.53
N ILE A 116 -4.47 0.63 7.08
CA ILE A 116 -3.62 1.80 7.40
C ILE A 116 -3.59 2.12 8.91
N PRO A 117 -4.72 2.15 9.65
CA PRO A 117 -4.67 2.30 11.10
C PRO A 117 -3.83 1.21 11.77
N PHE A 118 -3.89 -0.03 11.27
CA PHE A 118 -3.09 -1.13 11.77
C PHE A 118 -1.58 -0.88 11.51
N MET A 119 -1.21 -0.25 10.39
CA MET A 119 0.19 0.11 10.13
C MET A 119 0.78 1.13 11.12
N ARG A 120 -0.05 1.88 11.87
CA ARG A 120 0.40 2.84 12.89
C ARG A 120 1.28 2.18 13.95
N ASP A 121 0.80 1.07 14.48
CA ASP A 121 1.41 0.35 15.61
C ASP A 121 2.31 -0.80 15.12
N SER A 122 2.67 -0.76 13.84
CA SER A 122 3.51 -1.76 13.23
C SER A 122 4.89 -1.80 13.89
N PRO A 123 5.44 -2.99 14.16
CA PRO A 123 6.80 -3.13 14.67
C PRO A 123 7.85 -2.56 13.70
N PHE A 124 7.48 -2.45 12.42
CA PHE A 124 8.30 -1.86 11.36
C PHE A 124 8.25 -0.33 11.33
N ARG A 125 7.41 0.28 12.18
CA ARG A 125 7.33 1.73 12.43
C ARG A 125 7.25 2.63 11.18
N PRO A 126 6.47 2.27 10.14
CA PRO A 126 6.43 3.05 8.90
C PRO A 126 5.83 4.44 9.07
N LEU A 127 4.98 4.61 10.09
CA LEU A 127 4.25 5.85 10.35
C LEU A 127 4.65 6.53 11.66
N THR A 128 5.64 5.99 12.37
CA THR A 128 5.95 6.39 13.76
C THR A 128 6.41 7.84 13.86
N ASN A 129 7.16 8.35 12.88
CA ASN A 129 7.55 9.77 12.86
C ASN A 129 6.39 10.70 12.55
N TYR A 130 5.30 10.20 11.96
CA TYR A 130 4.17 11.00 11.53
C TYR A 130 3.05 11.03 12.57
N ILE A 131 2.93 10.01 13.43
CA ILE A 131 1.74 9.81 14.30
C ILE A 131 2.07 9.83 15.80
N ALA A 132 3.34 10.03 16.20
CA ALA A 132 3.75 9.98 17.61
C ALA A 132 2.89 10.90 18.50
N GLY A 133 2.01 10.29 19.31
CA GLY A 133 1.14 10.98 20.27
C GLY A 133 -0.07 11.73 19.69
N ARG A 134 -0.38 11.58 18.39
CA ARG A 134 -1.43 12.35 17.70
C ARG A 134 -2.67 11.52 17.35
N PRO A 135 -3.86 12.14 17.30
CA PRO A 135 -5.04 11.53 16.70
C PRO A 135 -4.76 11.17 15.24
N PHE A 136 -5.23 10.00 14.82
CA PHE A 136 -5.00 9.44 13.49
C PHE A 136 -6.35 9.17 12.83
N ASN A 137 -6.57 9.73 11.64
CA ASN A 137 -7.76 9.47 10.84
C ASN A 137 -7.40 9.38 9.36
N VAL A 138 -7.96 8.37 8.68
CA VAL A 138 -7.96 8.30 7.21
C VAL A 138 -9.14 9.13 6.73
N LYS A 139 -8.87 10.34 6.25
CA LYS A 139 -9.93 11.30 5.85
C LYS A 139 -10.52 10.96 4.48
N GLU A 140 -9.66 10.67 3.52
CA GLU A 140 -10.08 10.48 2.13
C GLU A 140 -9.21 9.45 1.43
N ILE A 141 -9.86 8.57 0.67
CA ILE A 141 -9.21 7.72 -0.32
C ILE A 141 -9.85 8.01 -1.67
N SER A 142 -9.18 8.84 -2.46
CA SER A 142 -9.64 9.29 -3.77
C SER A 142 -9.04 8.36 -4.83
N PHE A 143 -9.90 7.83 -5.71
CA PHE A 143 -9.53 6.97 -6.85
C PHE A 143 -9.61 7.72 -8.17
#